data_AF-A0A2S8FPM5-F1
#
_entry.id   AF-A0A2S8FPM5-F1
#
_cell.length_a   1.000
_cell.length_b   1.000
_cell.length_c   1.000
_cell.angle_alpha   90.00
_cell.angle_beta   90.00
_cell.angle_gamma   90.00
#
_symmetry.space_group_name_H-M   'P 1'
#
loop_
_entity.id
_entity.type
_entity.pdbx_description
1 polymer ?
#
loop_
_entity_poly.entity_id
_entity_poly.type
_entity_poly.pdbx_seq_one_letter_code
_entity_poly.pdbx_strand_id
1 'polypeptide(L)'
;MMQPNEDNPYLSPAETNTPQVAREVILRRVALAWQFPLIGVLLGVAGIAISALPIATSLSVLVLMMIMLCWVFGITMFAYGLIMARGYEGVWPHLLGGLTANMFLTGILCSGVAYLFLNVPSPVPAARPLPTVEAAAWPDNE
;
A
#
# COMPACT_ATOMS: atom_id res chain seq x y z
N MET A 1 46.23 40.96 2.97
CA MET A 1 44.75 41.00 3.02
C MET A 1 44.26 40.34 1.73
N MET A 2 43.85 39.07 1.80
CA MET A 2 43.39 38.32 0.62
C MET A 2 42.01 38.83 0.22
N GLN A 3 41.88 39.25 -1.03
CA GLN A 3 40.59 39.54 -1.65
C GLN A 3 39.73 38.28 -1.69
N PRO A 4 38.39 38.41 -1.61
CA PRO A 4 37.50 37.29 -1.78
C PRO A 4 37.68 36.75 -3.21
N ASN A 5 37.89 35.45 -3.29
CA ASN A 5 38.06 34.70 -4.53
C ASN A 5 36.69 34.59 -5.24
N GLU A 6 36.22 35.70 -5.80
CA GLU A 6 35.17 35.74 -6.80
C GLU A 6 35.79 35.24 -8.12
N ASP A 7 35.14 34.27 -8.78
CA ASP A 7 35.54 33.67 -10.06
C ASP A 7 36.51 32.48 -10.00
N ASN A 8 36.11 31.39 -9.33
CA ASN A 8 36.62 30.05 -9.68
C ASN A 8 35.65 29.37 -10.68
N PRO A 9 35.96 29.36 -11.99
CA PRO A 9 35.11 28.77 -13.03
C PRO A 9 35.11 27.23 -13.03
N TYR A 10 35.86 26.59 -12.14
CA TYR A 10 35.93 25.13 -12.00
C TYR A 10 35.08 24.56 -10.85
N LEU A 11 34.31 25.40 -10.14
CA LEU A 11 33.27 24.94 -9.23
C LEU A 11 32.15 24.29 -10.06
N SER A 12 32.28 22.98 -10.29
CA SER A 12 31.25 22.19 -10.94
C SER A 12 29.95 22.26 -10.12
N PRO A 13 28.75 22.15 -10.73
CA PRO A 13 27.47 22.14 -10.02
C PRO A 13 27.34 21.04 -8.94
N ALA A 14 28.33 20.17 -8.79
CA ALA A 14 28.36 19.09 -7.81
C ALA A 14 28.92 19.50 -6.43
N GLU A 15 29.56 20.67 -6.29
CA GLU A 15 30.16 21.10 -5.01
C GLU A 15 29.22 21.89 -4.09
N THR A 16 27.98 22.16 -4.51
CA THR A 16 26.94 22.66 -3.60
C THR A 16 26.27 21.51 -2.84
N ASN A 17 27.06 20.66 -2.17
CA ASN A 17 26.56 19.83 -1.07
C ASN A 17 26.35 20.70 0.17
N THR A 18 25.52 21.74 0.04
CA THR A 18 25.16 22.54 1.19
C THR A 18 24.21 21.70 2.05
N PRO A 19 24.44 21.61 3.37
CA PRO A 19 23.61 20.79 4.27
C PRO A 19 22.12 21.18 4.25
N GLN A 20 21.80 22.39 3.77
CA GLN A 20 20.44 22.87 3.54
C GLN A 20 19.76 22.13 2.38
N VAL A 21 20.42 21.97 1.23
CA VAL A 21 19.87 21.22 0.07
C VAL A 21 19.66 19.76 0.43
N ALA A 22 20.61 19.14 1.15
CA ALA A 22 20.47 17.76 1.63
C ALA A 22 19.26 17.60 2.57
N ARG A 23 19.06 18.55 3.48
CA ARG A 23 17.90 18.57 4.40
C ARG A 23 16.58 18.66 3.63
N GLU A 24 16.45 19.56 2.66
CA GLU A 24 15.22 19.73 1.88
C GLU A 24 14.86 18.47 1.09
N VAL A 25 15.86 17.83 0.47
CA VAL A 25 15.66 16.56 -0.26
C VAL A 25 15.18 15.46 0.69
N ILE A 26 15.74 15.36 1.89
CA ILE A 26 15.33 14.38 2.90
C ILE A 26 13.90 14.64 3.36
N LEU A 27 13.58 15.88 3.74
CA LEU A 27 12.22 16.25 4.16
C LEU A 27 11.19 15.95 3.06
N ARG A 28 11.52 16.25 1.80
CA ARG A 28 10.63 15.97 0.67
C ARG A 28 10.38 14.46 0.48
N ARG A 29 11.40 13.63 0.67
CA ARG A 29 11.27 12.17 0.60
C ARG A 29 10.47 11.62 1.79
N VAL A 30 10.72 12.13 2.98
CA VAL A 30 9.98 11.72 4.21
C VAL A 30 8.52 12.17 4.14
N ALA A 31 8.21 13.29 3.50
CA ALA A 31 6.84 13.74 3.29
C ALA A 31 5.99 12.70 2.51
N LEU A 32 6.61 11.80 1.75
CA LEU A 32 5.90 10.69 1.10
C LEU A 32 5.28 9.69 2.09
N ALA A 33 5.78 9.65 3.34
CA ALA A 33 5.31 8.74 4.38
C ALA A 33 3.82 8.91 4.73
N TRP A 34 3.26 10.11 4.55
CA TRP A 34 1.82 10.36 4.76
C TRP A 34 1.04 10.48 3.46
N GLN A 35 1.68 10.85 2.35
CA GLN A 35 1.03 10.96 1.04
C GLN A 35 0.60 9.59 0.49
N PHE A 36 1.47 8.57 0.52
CA PHE A 36 1.13 7.25 0.02
C PHE A 36 -0.03 6.60 0.78
N PRO A 37 -0.01 6.54 2.14
CA PRO A 37 -1.16 6.03 2.87
C PRO A 37 -2.44 6.82 2.60
N LEU A 38 -2.35 8.15 2.51
CA LEU A 38 -3.53 9.00 2.28
C LEU A 38 -4.16 8.75 0.89
N ILE A 39 -3.34 8.55 -0.15
CA ILE A 39 -3.83 8.11 -1.46
C ILE A 39 -4.52 6.75 -1.34
N GLY A 40 -3.93 5.80 -0.60
CA GLY A 40 -4.54 4.51 -0.33
C GLY A 40 -5.90 4.63 0.39
N VAL A 41 -6.01 5.56 1.33
CA VAL A 41 -7.27 5.84 2.06
C VAL A 41 -8.33 6.37 1.10
N LEU A 42 -7.98 7.34 0.26
CA LEU A 42 -8.88 7.90 -0.75
C LEU A 42 -9.33 6.83 -1.74
N LEU A 43 -8.42 5.94 -2.18
CA LEU A 43 -8.75 4.79 -3.01
C LEU A 43 -9.67 3.81 -2.28
N GLY A 44 -9.49 3.61 -0.97
CA GLY A 44 -10.39 2.83 -0.13
C GLY A 44 -11.82 3.38 -0.11
N VAL A 45 -11.96 4.68 0.16
CA VAL A 45 -13.27 5.36 0.16
C VAL A 45 -13.92 5.29 -1.23
N ALA A 46 -13.15 5.55 -2.29
CA ALA A 46 -13.62 5.41 -3.66
C ALA A 46 -14.04 3.98 -3.98
N GLY A 47 -13.26 2.98 -3.53
CA GLY A 47 -13.57 1.56 -3.69
C GLY A 47 -14.89 1.17 -3.01
N ILE A 48 -15.14 1.68 -1.80
CA ILE A 48 -16.42 1.48 -1.11
C ILE A 48 -17.57 2.12 -1.90
N ALA A 49 -17.42 3.36 -2.35
CA ALA A 49 -18.45 4.03 -3.16
C ALA A 49 -18.73 3.28 -4.48
N ILE A 50 -17.69 2.78 -5.14
CA ILE A 50 -17.78 2.00 -6.38
C ILE A 50 -18.42 0.63 -6.13
N SER A 51 -18.19 0.01 -4.97
CA SER A 51 -18.80 -1.29 -4.62
C SER A 51 -20.33 -1.25 -4.46
N ALA A 52 -20.92 -0.06 -4.31
CA ALA A 52 -22.38 0.14 -4.35
C ALA A 52 -22.95 0.08 -5.77
N LEU A 53 -22.08 0.10 -6.80
CA LEU A 53 -22.46 -0.02 -8.20
C LEU A 53 -22.25 -1.47 -8.66
N PRO A 54 -23.07 -1.99 -9.57
CA PRO A 54 -22.93 -3.35 -10.12
C PRO A 54 -21.76 -3.43 -11.12
N ILE A 55 -20.56 -3.13 -10.64
CA ILE A 55 -19.33 -3.09 -11.43
C ILE A 55 -18.60 -4.44 -11.33
N ALA A 56 -17.86 -4.79 -12.39
CA ALA A 56 -17.10 -6.04 -12.48
C ALA A 56 -16.16 -6.25 -11.29
N THR A 57 -16.20 -7.45 -10.71
CA THR A 57 -15.36 -7.91 -9.58
C THR A 57 -13.87 -7.67 -9.80
N SER A 58 -13.42 -7.67 -11.05
CA SER A 58 -12.03 -7.39 -11.44
C SER A 58 -11.57 -5.97 -11.08
N LEU A 59 -12.45 -4.97 -11.16
CA LEU A 59 -12.11 -3.59 -10.78
C LEU A 59 -11.88 -3.47 -9.27
N SER A 60 -12.74 -4.09 -8.47
CA SER A 60 -12.62 -4.09 -7.00
C SER A 60 -11.32 -4.76 -6.54
N VAL A 61 -10.92 -5.86 -7.19
CA VAL A 61 -9.64 -6.53 -6.93
C VAL A 61 -8.46 -5.62 -7.28
N LEU A 62 -8.50 -4.93 -8.42
CA LEU A 62 -7.44 -4.00 -8.84
C LEU A 62 -7.32 -2.84 -7.85
N VAL A 63 -8.45 -2.27 -7.41
CA VAL A 63 -8.47 -1.21 -6.39
C VAL A 63 -7.86 -1.70 -5.07
N LEU A 64 -8.23 -2.90 -4.61
CA LEU A 64 -7.64 -3.51 -3.40
C LEU A 64 -6.12 -3.70 -3.52
N MET A 65 -5.63 -4.14 -4.68
CA MET A 65 -4.19 -4.24 -4.96
C MET A 65 -3.49 -2.88 -4.88
N MET A 66 -4.09 -1.83 -5.43
CA MET A 66 -3.53 -0.47 -5.36
C MET A 66 -3.48 0.05 -3.92
N ILE A 67 -4.51 -0.22 -3.12
CA ILE A 67 -4.55 0.11 -1.68
C ILE A 67 -3.44 -0.62 -0.92
N MET A 68 -3.25 -1.92 -1.19
CA MET A 68 -2.15 -2.71 -0.61
C MET A 68 -0.77 -2.14 -0.97
N LEU A 69 -0.55 -1.74 -2.23
CA LEU A 69 0.71 -1.11 -2.63
C LEU A 69 0.94 0.20 -1.87
N CYS A 70 -0.08 1.07 -1.78
CA CYS A 70 0.00 2.32 -1.03
C CYS A 70 0.36 2.09 0.45
N TRP A 71 -0.17 1.01 1.04
CA TRP A 71 0.13 0.61 2.41
C TRP A 71 1.58 0.17 2.58
N VAL A 72 2.10 -0.69 1.70
CA VAL A 72 3.51 -1.14 1.73
C VAL A 72 4.48 0.03 1.53
N PHE A 73 4.22 0.91 0.56
CA PHE A 73 5.04 2.10 0.34
C PHE A 73 5.00 3.05 1.54
N GLY A 74 3.83 3.24 2.16
CA GLY A 74 3.67 4.01 3.39
C GLY A 74 4.57 3.52 4.53
N ILE A 75 4.54 2.21 4.81
CA ILE A 75 5.41 1.58 5.83
C ILE A 75 6.89 1.78 5.50
N THR A 76 7.26 1.56 4.24
CA THR A 76 8.65 1.65 3.79
C THR A 76 9.19 3.09 3.95
N MET A 77 8.39 4.09 3.57
CA MET A 77 8.75 5.50 3.72
C MET A 77 8.78 5.95 5.19
N PHE A 78 7.89 5.42 6.03
CA PHE A 78 7.95 5.64 7.47
C PHE A 78 9.24 5.08 8.07
N ALA A 79 9.63 3.85 7.72
CA ALA A 79 10.89 3.24 8.16
C ALA A 79 12.11 4.05 7.68
N TYR A 80 12.11 4.49 6.42
CA TYR A 80 13.15 5.39 5.89
C TYR A 80 13.25 6.69 6.70
N GLY A 81 12.12 7.33 6.99
CA GLY A 81 12.11 8.55 7.79
C GLY A 81 12.59 8.31 9.23
N LEU A 82 12.28 7.17 9.85
CA LEU A 82 12.77 6.83 11.19
C LEU A 82 14.31 6.77 11.24
N ILE A 83 14.93 6.21 10.20
CA ILE A 83 16.39 6.18 10.06
C ILE A 83 16.95 7.60 9.93
N MET A 84 16.29 8.45 9.14
CA MET A 84 16.72 9.83 8.89
C MET A 84 16.42 10.81 10.05
N ALA A 85 15.48 10.49 10.93
CA ALA A 85 15.11 11.33 12.06
C ALA A 85 16.26 11.57 13.05
N ARG A 86 17.27 10.69 13.06
CA ARG A 86 18.48 10.84 13.89
C ARG A 86 19.33 12.06 13.52
N GLY A 87 19.22 12.57 12.29
CA GLY A 87 20.01 13.71 11.80
C GLY A 87 19.19 14.97 11.48
N TYR A 88 17.86 14.90 11.50
CA TYR A 88 17.00 15.99 11.01
C TYR A 88 15.68 16.07 11.80
N GLU A 89 15.56 17.05 12.70
CA GLU A 89 14.38 17.24 13.57
C GLU A 89 13.08 17.48 12.79
N GLY A 90 13.16 18.07 11.59
CA GLY A 90 11.98 18.37 10.75
C GLY A 90 11.28 17.12 10.17
N VAL A 91 11.84 15.93 10.36
CA VAL A 91 11.30 14.65 9.85
C VAL A 91 10.13 14.15 10.70
N TRP A 92 10.12 14.47 12.00
CA TRP A 92 9.15 13.95 12.98
C TRP A 92 7.67 14.25 12.65
N PRO A 93 7.28 15.47 12.26
CA PRO A 93 5.89 15.76 11.90
C PRO A 93 5.38 14.90 10.74
N HIS A 94 6.24 14.63 9.75
CA HIS A 94 5.90 13.78 8.61
C HIS A 94 5.80 12.30 8.99
N LEU A 95 6.64 11.83 9.91
CA LEU A 95 6.54 10.48 10.47
C LEU A 95 5.25 10.28 11.23
N LEU A 96 4.90 11.20 12.14
CA LEU A 96 3.66 11.13 12.91
C LEU A 96 2.44 11.15 11.99
N GLY A 97 2.40 12.07 11.02
CA GLY A 97 1.33 12.10 10.02
C GLY A 97 1.26 10.82 9.20
N GLY A 98 2.42 10.25 8.84
CA GLY A 98 2.50 8.99 8.10
C GLY A 98 1.97 7.81 8.89
N LEU A 99 2.35 7.71 10.18
CA LEU A 99 1.86 6.67 11.08
C LEU A 99 0.34 6.73 11.23
N THR A 100 -0.23 7.93 11.48
CA THR A 100 -1.67 8.10 11.63
C THR A 100 -2.42 7.73 10.35
N ALA A 101 -1.97 8.22 9.20
CA ALA A 101 -2.59 7.89 7.91
C ALA A 101 -2.51 6.39 7.61
N ASN A 102 -1.39 5.75 7.97
CA ASN A 102 -1.20 4.32 7.75
C ASN A 102 -2.03 3.45 8.69
N MET A 103 -2.27 3.89 9.94
CA MET A 103 -3.23 3.23 10.84
C MET A 103 -4.65 3.27 10.27
N PHE A 104 -5.07 4.41 9.71
CA PHE A 104 -6.37 4.53 9.07
C PHE A 104 -6.49 3.62 7.84
N LEU A 105 -5.47 3.60 6.99
CA LEU A 105 -5.39 2.72 5.83
C LEU A 105 -5.44 1.23 6.23
N THR A 106 -4.77 0.87 7.32
CA THR A 106 -4.82 -0.48 7.88
C THR A 106 -6.24 -0.85 8.31
N GLY A 107 -6.97 0.07 8.94
CA GLY A 107 -8.37 -0.12 9.28
C GLY A 107 -9.25 -0.40 8.06
N ILE A 108 -9.06 0.38 6.98
CA ILE A 108 -9.75 0.16 5.70
C ILE A 108 -9.44 -1.24 5.15
N LEU A 109 -8.17 -1.62 5.10
CA LEU A 109 -7.74 -2.93 4.61
C LEU A 109 -8.34 -4.07 5.43
N CYS A 110 -8.23 -4.02 6.76
CA CYS A 110 -8.81 -5.03 7.65
C CYS A 110 -10.32 -5.14 7.49
N SER A 111 -11.03 -4.01 7.37
CA SER A 111 -12.48 -4.00 7.17
C SER A 111 -12.89 -4.56 5.81
N GLY A 112 -12.16 -4.23 4.74
CA GLY A 112 -12.41 -4.76 3.40
C GLY A 112 -12.14 -6.27 3.32
N VAL A 113 -11.05 -6.73 3.93
CA VAL A 113 -10.74 -8.17 4.02
C VAL A 113 -11.78 -8.90 4.84
N ALA A 114 -12.19 -8.38 6.00
CA ALA A 114 -13.26 -8.97 6.81
C ALA A 114 -14.60 -9.02 6.05
N TYR A 115 -14.95 -7.96 5.32
CA TYR A 115 -16.14 -7.92 4.47
C TYR A 115 -16.10 -9.04 3.41
N LEU A 116 -14.96 -9.24 2.74
CA LEU A 116 -14.79 -10.33 1.78
C LEU A 116 -14.92 -11.70 2.43
N PHE A 117 -14.31 -11.93 3.59
CA PHE A 117 -14.44 -13.22 4.29
C PHE A 117 -15.86 -13.51 4.78
N LEU A 118 -16.61 -12.49 5.18
CA LEU A 118 -17.97 -12.66 5.71
C LEU A 118 -19.05 -12.76 4.63
N ASN A 119 -18.84 -12.13 3.46
CA ASN A 119 -19.87 -12.01 2.42
C ASN A 119 -19.57 -12.80 1.13
N VAL A 120 -18.36 -13.33 0.96
CA VAL A 120 -18.08 -14.26 -0.15
C VAL A 120 -18.60 -15.65 0.25
N PRO A 121 -19.55 -16.24 -0.49
CA PRO A 121 -20.02 -17.60 -0.20
C PRO A 121 -18.85 -18.57 -0.24
N SER A 122 -18.72 -19.39 0.80
CA SER A 122 -17.76 -20.51 0.81
C SER A 122 -17.91 -21.31 -0.49
N PRO A 123 -16.83 -21.69 -1.19
CA PRO A 123 -16.93 -22.57 -2.32
C PRO A 123 -17.65 -23.84 -1.86
N VAL A 124 -18.77 -24.14 -2.52
CA VAL A 124 -19.55 -25.36 -2.33
C VAL A 124 -18.59 -26.54 -2.34
N PRO A 125 -18.63 -27.46 -1.35
CA PRO A 125 -17.87 -28.69 -1.45
C PRO A 125 -18.44 -29.53 -2.61
N ALA A 126 -17.83 -29.44 -3.78
CA ALA A 126 -17.96 -30.43 -4.83
C ALA A 126 -17.17 -31.67 -4.39
N ALA A 127 -17.67 -32.91 -4.37
CA ALA A 127 -18.95 -33.46 -4.75
C ALA A 127 -19.22 -34.68 -3.85
N ARG A 128 -20.49 -34.99 -3.58
CA ARG A 128 -20.89 -36.28 -3.01
C ARG A 128 -20.44 -37.39 -3.98
N PRO A 129 -19.66 -38.41 -3.56
CA PRO A 129 -19.36 -39.52 -4.45
C PRO A 129 -20.68 -40.17 -4.88
N LEU A 130 -20.85 -40.35 -6.19
CA LEU A 130 -21.97 -41.08 -6.76
C LEU A 130 -21.98 -42.49 -6.16
N PRO A 131 -23.13 -43.06 -5.77
CA PRO A 131 -23.18 -44.47 -5.41
C PRO A 131 -22.66 -45.27 -6.61
N THR A 132 -21.62 -46.05 -6.38
CA THR A 132 -21.14 -47.07 -7.30
C THR A 132 -22.33 -47.92 -7.73
N VAL A 133 -22.50 -48.09 -9.03
CA VAL A 133 -23.47 -48.99 -9.64
C VAL A 133 -23.07 -50.42 -9.27
N GLU A 134 -23.36 -50.84 -8.05
CA GLU A 134 -23.48 -52.24 -7.68
C GLU A 134 -24.95 -52.63 -7.76
N ALA A 135 -25.20 -53.79 -8.36
CA ALA A 135 -26.50 -54.45 -8.54
C ALA A 135 -27.38 -53.98 -9.72
N ALA A 136 -26.82 -53.95 -10.93
CA ALA A 136 -27.56 -54.54 -12.05
C ALA A 136 -27.37 -56.06 -11.98
N ALA A 137 -28.12 -56.71 -11.09
CA ALA A 137 -28.29 -58.15 -11.13
C ALA A 137 -28.93 -58.51 -12.47
N TRP A 138 -28.19 -59.22 -13.31
CA TRP A 138 -28.73 -59.88 -14.49
C TRP A 138 -29.62 -61.02 -13.98
N PRO A 139 -30.93 -61.07 -14.29
CA PRO A 139 -31.69 -62.28 -14.03
C PRO A 139 -31.20 -63.35 -15.01
N ASP A 140 -30.65 -64.43 -14.49
CA ASP A 140 -30.46 -65.67 -15.24
C ASP A 140 -31.85 -66.18 -15.64
N ASN A 141 -32.19 -66.05 -16.91
CA ASN A 141 -33.37 -66.66 -17.50
C ASN A 141 -33.05 -68.12 -17.87
N GLU A 142 -33.83 -69.02 -17.28
CA GLU A 142 -33.94 -70.46 -17.56
C GLU A 142 -34.13 -70.79 -19.05
#